data_AF-A0A3B0SSX1-F1
#
_entry.id   AF-A0A3B0SSX1-F1
#
_cell.length_a   1.000
_cell.length_b   1.000
_cell.length_c   1.000
_cell.angle_alpha   90.00
_cell.angle_beta   90.00
_cell.angle_gamma   90.00
#
_symmetry.space_group_name_H-M   'P 1'
#
loop_
_entity.id
_entity.type
_entity.pdbx_description
1 polymer ?
#
loop_
_entity_poly.entity_id
_entity_poly.type
_entity_poly.pdbx_seq_one_letter_code
_entity_poly.pdbx_strand_id
1 'polypeptide(L)' 'MGKSGQERLAALWQRGKDFLGVEYAIMGGAMSWLSERHLVSAISNAGGFGVIACGSMTPDLLDSEIT' A
#
# COMPACT_ATOMS: atom_id res chain seq x y z
N MET A 1 -15.76 -12.35 -28.40
CA MET A 1 -15.46 -12.74 -27.01
C MET A 1 -15.12 -11.48 -26.24
N GLY A 2 -15.92 -11.08 -25.25
CA GLY A 2 -15.56 -9.96 -24.37
C GLY A 2 -14.38 -10.35 -23.47
N LYS A 3 -13.48 -9.42 -23.19
CA LYS A 3 -12.39 -9.65 -22.22
C LYS A 3 -12.99 -10.06 -20.87
N SER A 4 -12.36 -11.02 -20.20
CA SER A 4 -12.77 -11.40 -18.84
C SER A 4 -12.62 -10.22 -17.88
N GLY A 5 -13.37 -10.23 -16.77
CA GLY A 5 -13.25 -9.18 -15.75
C GLY A 5 -11.81 -9.04 -15.22
N GLN A 6 -11.10 -10.15 -15.10
CA GLN A 6 -9.70 -10.20 -14.66
C GLN A 6 -8.75 -9.55 -15.68
N GLU A 7 -8.93 -9.80 -16.97
CA GLU A 7 -8.12 -9.18 -18.03
C GLU A 7 -8.31 -7.66 -18.07
N ARG A 8 -9.56 -7.20 -17.87
CA ARG A 8 -9.86 -5.77 -17.81
C ARG A 8 -9.23 -5.13 -16.57
N LEU A 9 -9.32 -5.79 -15.42
CA LEU A 9 -8.72 -5.31 -14.17
C LEU A 9 -7.20 -5.22 -14.28
N ALA A 10 -6.55 -6.26 -14.82
CA ALA A 10 -5.11 -6.29 -15.04
C ALA A 10 -4.63 -5.11 -15.90
N ALA A 11 -5.35 -4.80 -16.99
CA ALA A 11 -5.04 -3.66 -17.84
C ALA A 11 -5.19 -2.31 -17.13
N LEU A 12 -6.22 -2.14 -16.30
CA LEU A 12 -6.45 -0.90 -15.54
C LEU A 12 -5.42 -0.70 -14.42
N TRP A 13 -4.93 -1.79 -13.83
CA TRP A 13 -3.97 -1.74 -12.73
C TRP A 13 -2.54 -1.49 -13.16
N GLN A 14 -2.18 -1.74 -14.42
CA GLN A 14 -0.79 -1.79 -14.87
C GLN A 14 0.02 -0.55 -14.45
N ARG A 15 -0.49 0.65 -14.75
CA ARG A 15 0.19 1.90 -14.37
C ARG A 15 0.37 2.07 -12.85
N GLY A 16 -0.60 1.61 -12.05
CA GLY A 16 -0.53 1.71 -10.60
C GLY A 16 0.49 0.75 -9.99
N LYS A 17 0.51 -0.50 -10.48
CA LYS A 17 1.52 -1.51 -10.10
C LYS A 17 2.92 -1.03 -10.44
N ASP A 18 3.13 -0.52 -11.65
CA ASP A 18 4.43 -0.04 -12.11
C ASP A 18 4.91 1.18 -11.31
N PHE A 19 3.99 2.07 -10.94
CA PHE A 19 4.30 3.26 -10.15
C PHE A 19 4.64 2.94 -8.68
N LEU A 20 3.87 2.05 -8.05
CA LEU A 20 4.03 1.71 -6.63
C LEU A 20 4.99 0.55 -6.38
N GLY A 21 5.35 -0.23 -7.41
CA GLY A 21 6.21 -1.40 -7.28
C GLY A 21 5.54 -2.60 -6.59
N VAL A 22 4.24 -2.82 -6.84
CA VAL A 22 3.39 -3.78 -6.10
C VAL A 22 2.65 -4.75 -7.02
N GLU A 23 2.21 -5.89 -6.48
CA GLU A 23 1.45 -6.90 -7.22
C GLU A 23 0.00 -6.46 -7.45
N TYR A 24 -0.61 -5.87 -6.43
CA TYR A 24 -1.99 -5.37 -6.45
C TYR A 24 -1.97 -3.85 -6.38
N ALA A 25 -2.67 -3.19 -7.30
CA ALA A 25 -2.84 -1.73 -7.28
C ALA A 25 -3.82 -1.29 -6.18
N ILE A 26 -3.52 -1.68 -4.95
CA ILE A 26 -4.27 -1.43 -3.71
C ILE A 26 -3.32 -0.74 -2.74
N MET A 27 -3.74 0.40 -2.23
CA MET A 27 -2.99 1.21 -1.27
C MET A 27 -3.72 1.22 0.07
N GLY A 28 -2.98 1.00 1.16
CA GLY A 28 -3.49 1.19 2.51
C GLY A 28 -3.81 2.66 2.77
N GLY A 29 -4.94 2.94 3.42
CA GLY A 29 -5.24 4.30 3.87
C GLY A 29 -4.27 4.76 4.97
N ALA A 30 -3.88 6.03 4.95
CA ALA A 30 -3.13 6.64 6.05
C ALA A 30 -4.11 7.08 7.16
N MET A 31 -4.15 6.33 8.26
CA MET A 31 -5.03 6.57 9.41
C MET A 31 -4.20 6.70 10.68
N SER A 32 -4.22 7.88 11.31
CA SER A 32 -3.52 8.09 12.58
C SER A 32 -3.99 7.05 13.62
N TRP A 33 -3.04 6.49 14.37
CA TRP A 33 -3.26 5.47 15.42
C TRP A 33 -3.67 4.07 14.94
N LEU A 34 -3.88 3.87 13.63
CA LEU A 34 -4.19 2.56 13.05
C LEU A 34 -3.14 2.11 12.03
N SER A 35 -2.64 3.03 11.22
CA SER A 35 -1.59 2.77 10.22
C SER A 35 -0.20 2.80 10.83
N GLU A 36 0.06 1.81 11.70
CA GLU A 36 1.37 1.51 12.30
C GLU A 36 2.09 0.38 11.54
N ARG A 37 3.36 0.14 11.88
CA ARG A 37 4.26 -0.78 11.17
C ARG A 37 3.75 -2.19 10.93
N HIS A 38 3.00 -2.79 11.84
CA HIS A 38 2.47 -4.14 11.67
C HIS A 38 1.41 -4.17 10.56
N LEU A 39 0.45 -3.25 10.56
CA LEU A 39 -0.54 -3.14 9.50
C LEU A 39 0.12 -2.82 8.14
N VAL A 40 1.06 -1.89 8.12
CA VAL A 40 1.75 -1.47 6.90
C VAL A 40 2.60 -2.60 6.33
N SER A 41 3.32 -3.34 7.18
CA SER A 41 4.08 -4.52 6.78
C SER A 41 3.16 -5.63 6.27
N ALA A 42 2.02 -5.87 6.93
CA ALA A 42 1.05 -6.87 6.49
C ALA A 42 0.48 -6.58 5.09
N ILE A 43 0.11 -5.33 4.79
CA ILE A 43 -0.36 -4.91 3.45
C ILE A 43 0.75 -5.12 2.41
N SER A 44 1.97 -4.71 2.74
CA SER A 44 3.12 -4.81 1.82
C SER A 44 3.48 -6.27 1.53
N ASN A 45 3.49 -7.13 2.55
CA ASN A 45 3.73 -8.57 2.42
C ASN A 45 2.62 -9.28 1.63
N ALA A 46 1.40 -8.76 1.67
CA ALA A 46 0.28 -9.26 0.85
C ALA A 46 0.31 -8.75 -0.61
N GLY A 47 1.32 -7.94 -0.98
CA GLY A 47 1.52 -7.45 -2.34
C GLY A 47 0.82 -6.13 -2.66
N GLY A 48 0.32 -5.40 -1.66
CA GLY A 48 -0.21 -4.03 -1.79
C GLY A 48 0.80 -2.97 -1.37
N PHE A 49 0.40 -1.70 -1.42
CA PHE A 49 1.23 -0.58 -0.96
C PHE A 49 0.82 -0.15 0.45
N GLY A 50 1.62 -0.49 1.47
CA GLY A 50 1.40 -0.03 2.84
C GLY A 50 1.71 1.46 3.02
N VAL A 51 0.96 2.16 3.88
CA VAL A 51 1.15 3.59 4.15
C VAL A 51 1.12 3.85 5.66
N ILE A 52 2.20 4.44 6.21
CA ILE A 52 2.27 4.86 7.62
C ILE A 52 1.68 6.27 7.74
N ALA A 53 0.83 6.48 8.75
CA ALA A 53 0.29 7.80 9.07
C ALA A 53 1.20 8.51 10.08
N CYS A 54 2.15 9.31 9.59
CA CYS A 54 3.14 9.97 10.43
C CYS A 54 2.79 11.40 10.86
N GLY A 55 1.60 11.92 10.51
CA GLY A 55 1.26 13.33 10.69
C GLY A 55 1.30 13.84 12.14
N SER A 56 1.18 12.95 13.12
CA SER A 56 1.26 13.26 14.56
C SER A 56 2.50 12.67 15.25
N MET A 57 3.45 12.13 14.50
CA MET A 57 4.65 11.49 15.06
C MET A 57 5.81 12.49 15.16
N THR A 58 6.63 12.35 16.20
CA THR A 58 7.95 13.01 16.24
C THR A 58 8.90 12.28 15.29
N PRO A 59 10.01 12.92 14.87
CA PRO A 59 11.03 12.27 14.04
C PRO A 59 11.55 10.96 14.64
N ASP A 60 11.83 10.92 15.94
CA ASP A 60 12.34 9.70 16.61
C ASP A 60 11.32 8.55 16.60
N LEU A 61 10.03 8.88 16.77
CA LEU A 61 8.97 7.87 16.70
C LEU A 61 8.80 7.37 15.26
N LEU A 62 8.88 8.26 14.26
CA LEU A 62 8.82 7.87 12.87
C LEU A 62 10.00 6.95 12.48
N ASP A 63 11.22 7.26 12.93
CA ASP A 63 12.41 6.43 12.70
C ASP A 63 12.21 5.00 13.21
N SER A 64 11.61 4.88 14.40
CA SER A 64 11.26 3.58 14.99
C SER A 64 10.19 2.82 14.22
N GLU A 65 9.35 3.48 13.41
CA GLU A 65 8.29 2.84 12.63
C GLU A 65 8.80 2.37 11.25
N ILE A 66 9.72 3.12 10.63
CA ILE A 66 10.20 2.89 9.25
C ILE A 66 11.44 1.97 9.14
N THR A 67 12.11 1.67 10.26
CA THR A 67 13.32 0.83 10.33
C THR A 67 13.01 -0.57 10.80
#